data_AF-A0A7K2PAT5-F1
#
_entry.id   AF-A0A7K2PAT5-F1
#
_cell.length_a   1.000
_cell.length_b   1.000
_cell.length_c   1.000
_cell.angle_alpha   90.00
_cell.angle_beta   90.00
_cell.angle_gamma   90.00
#
_symmetry.space_group_name_H-M   'P 1'
#
loop_
_entity.id
_entity.type
_entity.pdbx_description
1 polymer ?
#
loop_
_entity_poly.entity_id
_entity_poly.type
_entity_poly.pdbx_seq_one_letter_code
_entity_poly.pdbx_strand_id
1 'polypeptide(L)' 'TAWYADAGAELRTRARVERVESGGPGGSGRVVLDDGTRLPADAVVVGIGARPATGWLAGSGIALGAHGEVL' A
#
# COMPACT_ATOMS: atom_id res chain seq x y z
N THR A 1 4.19 19.25 9.42
CA THR A 1 3.61 18.94 8.10
C THR A 1 4.11 19.83 6.98
N ALA A 2 4.73 20.99 7.27
CA ALA A 2 5.31 21.89 6.25
C ALA A 2 6.13 21.14 5.17
N TRP A 3 7.04 20.25 5.57
CA TRP A 3 7.89 19.49 4.63
C TRP A 3 7.12 18.76 3.51
N TYR A 4 6.01 18.09 3.81
CA TYR A 4 5.21 17.40 2.77
C TYR A 4 4.53 18.41 1.84
N ALA A 5 3.95 19.47 2.41
CA ALA A 5 3.29 20.51 1.64
C ALA A 5 4.29 21.29 0.76
N ASP A 6 5.48 21.58 1.27
CA ASP A 6 6.60 22.21 0.54
C ASP A 6 7.07 21.32 -0.63
N ALA A 7 6.95 20.00 -0.49
CA ALA A 7 7.19 19.03 -1.56
C ALA A 7 5.98 18.81 -2.48
N GLY A 8 4.88 19.55 -2.31
CA GLY A 8 3.66 19.43 -3.10
C GLY A 8 2.77 18.23 -2.74
N ALA A 9 3.02 17.59 -1.59
CA ALA A 9 2.28 16.41 -1.13
C ALA A 9 1.27 16.76 -0.02
N GLU A 10 0.03 16.29 -0.18
CA GLU A 10 -0.99 16.34 0.86
C GLU A 10 -0.86 15.11 1.79
N LEU A 11 -0.37 15.32 3.02
CA LEU A 11 -0.28 14.23 4.01
C LEU A 11 -1.62 14.03 4.72
N ARG A 12 -2.25 12.87 4.50
CA ARG A 12 -3.45 12.44 5.22
C ARG A 12 -3.11 11.36 6.25
N THR A 13 -3.20 11.71 7.53
CA THR A 13 -3.08 10.74 8.64
C THR A 13 -4.47 10.29 9.09
N ARG A 14 -4.57 9.11 9.72
CA ARG A 14 -5.85 8.51 10.10
C ARG A 14 -6.84 8.34 8.94
N ALA A 15 -6.32 8.24 7.72
CA ALA A 15 -7.07 8.05 6.49
C ALA A 15 -6.82 6.62 6.00
N ARG A 16 -7.62 5.66 6.49
CA ARG A 16 -7.47 4.27 6.08
C ARG A 16 -8.10 4.10 4.70
N VAL A 17 -7.35 3.49 3.78
CA VAL A 17 -7.90 3.08 2.50
C VAL A 17 -8.85 1.91 2.71
N GLU A 18 -10.11 2.07 2.31
CA GLU A 18 -11.11 1.01 2.30
C GLU A 18 -10.98 0.17 1.02
N ARG A 19 -10.89 0.82 -0.14
CA ARG A 19 -10.73 0.17 -1.44
C ARG A 19 -10.14 1.09 -2.51
N VAL A 20 -9.62 0.48 -3.57
CA VAL A 20 -9.20 1.17 -4.80
C VAL A 20 -10.15 0.77 -5.92
N GLU A 21 -10.74 1.75 -6.59
CA GLU A 21 -11.65 1.55 -7.72
C GLU A 21 -10.94 1.99 -9.00
N SER A 22 -10.87 1.11 -9.99
CA SER A 22 -10.35 1.45 -11.33
C SER A 22 -11.31 2.40 -12.06
N GLY A 23 -10.76 3.29 -12.88
CA GLY A 23 -11.55 4.07 -13.83
C GLY A 23 -12.07 3.19 -14.96
N GLY A 24 -13.18 3.61 -15.58
CA GLY A 24 -13.60 3.05 -16.86
C GLY A 24 -12.63 3.45 -17.99
N PRO A 25 -12.86 2.99 -19.23
CA PRO A 25 -12.03 3.36 -20.37
C PRO A 25 -11.88 4.89 -20.48
N GLY A 26 -10.63 5.38 -20.44
CA GLY A 26 -10.31 6.82 -20.51
C GLY A 26 -10.59 7.63 -19.24
N GLY A 27 -11.01 6.99 -18.15
CA GLY A 27 -11.26 7.65 -16.85
C GLY A 27 -10.19 7.35 -15.81
N SER A 28 -9.94 8.32 -14.92
CA SER A 28 -9.09 8.13 -13.75
C SER A 28 -9.73 7.16 -12.74
N GLY A 29 -8.89 6.41 -12.03
CA GLY A 29 -9.30 5.63 -10.87
C GLY A 29 -9.59 6.49 -9.65
N ARG A 30 -9.88 5.85 -8.53
CA ARG A 30 -10.06 6.51 -7.24
C ARG A 30 -9.70 5.62 -6.06
N VAL A 31 -9.31 6.28 -4.98
CA VAL A 31 -9.14 5.67 -3.66
C VAL A 31 -10.34 6.07 -2.81
N VAL A 32 -10.99 5.09 -2.18
CA VAL A 32 -12.08 5.32 -1.23
C VAL A 32 -11.54 5.08 0.17
N LEU A 33 -11.68 6.08 1.03
CA LEU A 33 -11.31 6.02 2.44
C LEU A 33 -12.47 5.46 3.27
N ASP A 34 -12.17 4.94 4.46
CA ASP A 34 -13.14 4.33 5.36
C ASP A 34 -14.16 5.32 5.96
N ASP A 35 -13.89 6.62 5.88
CA ASP A 35 -14.83 7.70 6.20
C ASP A 35 -15.78 8.06 5.03
N GLY A 36 -15.67 7.37 3.89
CA GLY A 36 -16.45 7.61 2.68
C GLY A 36 -15.86 8.65 1.72
N THR A 37 -14.76 9.30 2.08
CA THR A 37 -14.05 10.25 1.20
C THR A 37 -13.56 9.55 -0.07
N ARG A 38 -13.69 10.22 -1.22
CA ARG A 38 -13.30 9.70 -2.54
C ARG A 38 -12.21 10.58 -3.14
N LEU A 39 -11.03 10.00 -3.36
CA LEU A 39 -9.86 10.71 -3.91
C LEU A 39 -9.62 10.27 -5.36
N PRO A 40 -9.65 11.18 -6.36
CA PRO A 40 -9.29 10.84 -7.72
C PRO A 40 -7.80 10.47 -7.79
N ALA A 41 -7.47 9.42 -8.56
CA ALA A 41 -6.10 8.95 -8.71
C ALA A 41 -5.90 8.32 -10.09
N ASP A 42 -4.95 8.86 -10.86
CA ASP A 42 -4.51 8.26 -12.12
C ASP A 42 -3.58 7.06 -11.88
N ALA A 43 -2.87 7.07 -10.74
CA ALA A 43 -2.04 5.97 -10.27
C ALA A 43 -2.14 5.82 -8.75
N VAL A 44 -1.98 4.61 -8.25
CA VAL A 44 -1.94 4.29 -6.82
C VAL A 44 -0.69 3.46 -6.53
N VAL A 45 0.16 3.95 -5.62
CA VAL A 45 1.34 3.24 -5.14
C VAL A 45 1.05 2.70 -3.74
N VAL A 46 1.23 1.39 -3.54
CA VAL A 46 0.95 0.72 -2.27
C VAL A 46 2.26 0.38 -1.56
N GLY A 47 2.51 1.06 -0.45
CA GLY A 47 3.67 0.85 0.43
C GLY A 47 3.26 0.43 1.84
N ILE A 48 2.65 -0.75 2.00
CA ILE A 48 2.08 -1.22 3.28
C ILE A 48 2.90 -2.36 3.92
N GLY A 49 4.17 -2.47 3.56
CA GLY A 49 5.06 -3.56 3.96
C GLY A 49 5.11 -4.69 2.93
N ALA A 50 5.93 -5.70 3.22
CA ALA A 50 6.18 -6.85 2.36
C ALA A 50 6.20 -8.14 3.19
N ARG A 51 5.95 -9.27 2.55
CA ARG A 51 6.11 -10.61 3.14
C ARG A 51 7.34 -11.28 2.54
N PRO A 52 8.23 -11.88 3.34
CA PRO A 52 9.35 -12.66 2.82
C PRO A 52 8.88 -13.74 1.84
N ALA A 53 9.51 -13.79 0.67
CA ALA A 53 9.22 -14.81 -0.35
C ALA A 53 10.05 -16.08 -0.11
N THR A 54 9.98 -16.64 1.10
CA THR A 54 10.83 -17.76 1.57
C THR A 54 10.20 -19.14 1.35
N GLY A 55 9.05 -19.24 0.68
CA GLY A 55 8.38 -20.51 0.43
C GLY A 55 9.24 -21.55 -0.30
N TRP A 56 10.19 -21.11 -1.12
CA TRP A 56 11.14 -21.99 -1.82
C TRP A 56 12.15 -22.69 -0.89
N LEU A 57 12.30 -22.24 0.36
CA LEU A 57 13.19 -22.85 1.34
C LEU A 57 12.59 -24.08 2.05
N ALA A 58 11.34 -24.45 1.75
CA ALA A 58 10.68 -25.60 2.36
C ALA A 58 11.53 -26.88 2.21
N GLY A 59 11.84 -27.53 3.34
CA GLY A 59 12.65 -28.75 3.39
C GLY A 59 14.17 -28.54 3.36
N SER A 60 14.66 -27.30 3.26
CA SER A 60 16.11 -27.01 3.21
C SER A 60 16.84 -27.17 4.55
N GLY A 61 16.12 -27.18 5.67
CA GLY A 61 16.70 -27.11 7.02
C GLY A 61 17.09 -25.70 7.47
N ILE A 62 16.94 -24.68 6.62
CA ILE A 62 17.16 -23.27 7.00
C ILE A 62 16.03 -22.82 7.93
N ALA A 63 16.41 -22.24 9.07
CA ALA A 63 15.48 -21.75 10.07
C ALA A 63 14.80 -20.45 9.60
N LEU A 64 13.48 -20.37 9.81
CA LEU A 64 12.68 -19.17 9.53
C LEU A 64 12.10 -18.60 10.82
N GLY A 65 12.03 -17.28 10.89
CA GLY A 65 11.41 -16.51 11.96
C GLY A 65 9.88 -16.49 11.86
N ALA A 66 9.25 -15.83 12.83
CA ALA A 66 7.78 -15.81 12.98
C ALA A 66 7.06 -15.14 11.80
N HIS A 67 7.74 -14.28 11.03
CA HIS A 67 7.18 -13.61 9.86
C HIS A 67 7.70 -14.21 8.54
N GLY A 68 8.37 -15.36 8.60
CA GLY A 68 8.93 -16.06 7.44
C GLY A 68 10.27 -15.52 6.96
N GLU A 69 10.88 -14.58 7.67
CA GLU A 69 12.25 -14.10 7.45
C GLU A 69 13.28 -15.20 7.76
N VAL A 70 14.46 -15.13 7.13
CA VAL A 70 15.56 -16.05 7.43
C VAL A 70 16.23 -15.60 8.74
N LEU A 71 16.55 -16.56 9.62
CA LEU A 71 17.28 -16.33 10.88
C LEU A 71 18.79 -16.38 10.70
#